data_AF-A0AA35TTX3-F1
#
_entry.id   AF-A0AA35TTX3-F1
#
_cell.length_a   1.000
_cell.length_b   1.000
_cell.length_c   1.000
_cell.angle_alpha   90.00
_cell.angle_beta   90.00
_cell.angle_gamma   90.00
#
_symmetry.space_group_name_H-M   'P 1'
#
loop_
_entity.id
_entity.type
_entity.pdbx_description
1 polymer ?
#
loop_
_entity_poly.entity_id
_entity_poly.type
_entity_poly.pdbx_seq_one_letter_code
_entity_poly.pdbx_strand_id
1 'polypeptide(L)'
;RLLSWFFWFLKFWFFSVRGSSRVGFHTSFGDGSDIPEGHLEHVRDVVWKNMVFNHWKQGDVVMIDNFRISHGRQPFSGRRKIVVSWSQPYTKPSLHSIPAGTR
;
A
#
# COMPACT_ATOMS: atom_id res chain seq x y z
N ARG A 1 -4.79 -22.37 -30.45
CA ARG A 1 -3.49 -22.44 -29.73
C ARG A 1 -2.51 -21.36 -30.18
N LEU A 2 -2.28 -21.15 -31.48
CA LEU A 2 -1.47 -20.03 -32.03
C LEU A 2 -2.09 -18.64 -31.80
N LEU A 3 -3.40 -18.46 -32.04
CA LEU A 3 -4.08 -17.17 -31.77
C LEU A 3 -3.97 -16.74 -30.30
N SER A 4 -4.06 -17.69 -29.36
CA SER A 4 -3.97 -17.41 -27.92
C SER A 4 -2.57 -16.94 -27.52
N TRP A 5 -1.52 -17.53 -28.10
CA TRP A 5 -0.15 -17.07 -27.92
C TRP A 5 0.10 -15.70 -28.54
N PHE A 6 -0.49 -15.43 -29.71
CA PHE A 6 -0.45 -14.12 -30.35
C PHE A 6 -1.11 -13.02 -29.50
N PHE A 7 -2.27 -13.30 -28.90
CA PHE A 7 -2.91 -12.36 -27.97
C PHE A 7 -2.15 -12.19 -26.66
N TRP A 8 -1.51 -13.25 -26.14
CA TRP A 8 -0.67 -13.16 -24.95
C TRP A 8 0.59 -12.34 -25.23
N PHE A 9 1.22 -12.55 -26.38
CA PHE A 9 2.35 -11.76 -26.86
C PHE A 9 1.98 -10.30 -27.08
N LEU A 10 0.84 -10.01 -27.72
CA LEU A 10 0.36 -8.64 -27.89
C LEU A 10 0.11 -7.96 -26.54
N LYS A 11 -0.49 -8.66 -25.57
CA LYS A 11 -0.75 -8.13 -24.23
C LYS A 11 0.55 -7.84 -23.48
N PHE A 12 1.52 -8.74 -23.56
CA PHE A 12 2.85 -8.57 -22.98
C PHE A 12 3.60 -7.40 -23.63
N TRP A 13 3.61 -7.35 -24.96
CA TRP A 13 4.22 -6.26 -25.73
C TRP A 13 3.57 -4.92 -25.45
N PHE A 14 2.24 -4.86 -25.32
CA PHE A 14 1.53 -3.63 -24.95
C PHE A 14 1.92 -3.13 -23.55
N PHE A 15 2.12 -4.04 -22.60
CA PHE A 15 2.61 -3.71 -21.26
C PHE A 15 4.07 -3.28 -21.27
N SER A 16 4.88 -3.87 -22.15
CA SER A 16 6.30 -3.54 -22.28
C SER A 16 6.56 -2.24 -23.06
N VAL A 17 5.67 -1.85 -23.98
CA VAL A 17 5.82 -0.66 -24.83
C VAL A 17 5.18 0.59 -24.23
N ARG A 18 4.13 0.43 -23.40
CA ARG A 18 3.63 1.53 -22.58
C ARG A 18 4.49 1.64 -21.33
N GLY A 19 5.62 2.34 -21.44
CA GLY A 19 6.48 2.64 -20.29
C GLY A 19 5.68 3.07 -19.06
N SER A 20 6.15 2.65 -17.87
CA SER A 20 5.45 2.73 -16.58
C SER A 20 4.89 4.11 -16.20
N SER A 21 5.36 5.18 -16.82
CA SER A 21 5.00 6.58 -16.56
C SER A 21 3.54 6.97 -16.82
N ARG A 22 2.69 6.06 -17.33
CA ARG A 22 1.26 6.35 -17.62
C ARG A 22 0.26 5.66 -16.69
N VAL A 23 0.72 4.96 -15.66
CA VAL A 23 -0.15 4.45 -14.59
C VAL A 23 -0.16 5.49 -13.48
N GLY A 24 -1.34 5.98 -13.05
CA GLY A 24 -1.47 7.09 -12.08
C GLY A 24 -0.87 6.88 -10.69
N PHE A 25 -0.13 5.79 -10.48
CA PHE A 25 0.55 5.40 -9.24
C PHE A 25 2.01 4.98 -9.48
N HIS A 26 2.60 5.32 -10.63
CA HIS A 26 4.02 5.06 -10.86
C HIS A 26 4.87 5.87 -9.88
N THR A 27 5.81 5.19 -9.23
CA THR A 27 6.70 5.76 -8.21
C THR A 27 8.13 5.30 -8.51
N SER A 28 9.07 6.24 -8.39
CA SER A 28 10.51 6.04 -8.55
C SER A 28 11.23 6.38 -7.24
N PHE A 29 12.53 6.08 -7.16
CA PHE A 29 13.38 6.58 -6.07
C PHE A 29 13.48 8.11 -6.09
N GLY A 30 13.95 8.70 -4.99
CA GLY A 30 14.08 10.15 -4.85
C GLY A 30 15.05 10.80 -5.86
N ASP A 31 15.92 10.00 -6.48
CA ASP A 31 16.81 10.41 -7.56
C ASP A 31 16.20 10.25 -8.96
N GLY A 32 14.97 9.74 -9.06
CA GLY A 32 14.25 9.49 -10.29
C GLY A 32 14.52 8.13 -10.95
N SER A 33 15.40 7.31 -10.39
CA SER A 33 15.64 5.95 -10.90
C SER A 33 14.45 5.01 -10.62
N ASP A 34 14.24 4.04 -11.51
CA ASP A 34 13.18 3.05 -11.35
C ASP A 34 13.42 2.17 -10.11
N ILE A 35 12.34 1.84 -9.39
CA ILE A 35 12.40 0.87 -8.29
C ILE A 35 12.46 -0.54 -8.90
N PRO A 36 13.51 -1.36 -8.63
CA PRO A 36 13.60 -2.69 -9.21
C PRO A 36 12.47 -3.59 -8.72
N GLU A 37 11.99 -4.50 -9.58
CA GLU A 37 10.85 -5.36 -9.27
C GLU A 37 11.07 -6.20 -8.00
N GLY A 38 12.29 -6.72 -7.78
CA GLY A 38 12.60 -7.51 -6.58
C GLY A 38 12.41 -6.74 -5.26
N HIS A 39 12.54 -5.41 -5.26
CA HIS A 39 12.22 -4.60 -4.09
C HIS A 39 10.70 -4.53 -3.86
N LEU A 40 9.93 -4.39 -4.93
CA LEU A 40 8.47 -4.36 -4.86
C LEU A 40 7.92 -5.72 -4.39
N GLU A 41 8.46 -6.82 -4.91
CA GLU A 41 8.15 -8.19 -4.47
C GLU A 41 8.44 -8.36 -2.98
N HIS A 42 9.63 -7.97 -2.52
CA HIS A 42 10.00 -8.06 -1.12
C HIS A 42 9.05 -7.28 -0.20
N VAL A 43 8.71 -6.04 -0.57
CA VAL A 43 7.76 -5.23 0.20
C VAL A 43 6.38 -5.88 0.25
N ARG A 44 5.87 -6.37 -0.89
CA ARG A 44 4.58 -7.08 -0.95
C ARG A 44 4.58 -8.31 -0.07
N ASP A 45 5.66 -9.10 -0.09
CA ASP A 45 5.81 -10.30 0.73
C ASP A 45 5.80 -9.98 2.23
N VAL A 46 6.55 -8.95 2.64
CA VAL A 46 6.58 -8.52 4.05
C VAL A 46 5.22 -8.00 4.48
N VAL A 47 4.54 -7.19 3.65
CA VAL A 47 3.17 -6.73 3.92
C VAL A 47 2.23 -7.91 4.09
N TRP A 48 2.26 -8.90 3.18
CA TRP A 48 1.41 -10.08 3.26
C TRP A 48 1.66 -10.92 4.51
N LYS A 49 2.94 -11.16 4.85
CA LYS A 49 3.33 -11.96 6.01
C LYS A 49 2.90 -11.35 7.35
N ASN A 50 2.80 -10.02 7.40
CA ASN A 50 2.48 -9.28 8.63
C ASN A 50 1.04 -8.72 8.64
N MET A 51 0.22 -9.06 7.64
CA MET A 51 -1.15 -8.57 7.56
C MET A 51 -2.06 -9.32 8.54
N VAL A 52 -2.92 -8.58 9.24
CA VAL A 52 -3.97 -9.15 10.09
C VAL A 52 -5.34 -8.98 9.42
N PHE A 53 -6.10 -10.06 9.36
CA PHE A 53 -7.43 -10.09 8.73
C PHE A 53 -8.53 -10.11 9.78
N ASN A 54 -9.22 -8.98 9.93
CA ASN A 54 -10.37 -8.87 10.81
C ASN A 54 -11.67 -8.97 9.99
N HIS A 55 -12.46 -10.01 10.26
CA HIS A 55 -13.81 -10.16 9.72
C HIS A 55 -14.77 -9.31 10.55
N TRP A 56 -15.09 -8.14 10.03
CA TRP A 56 -15.98 -7.17 10.68
C TRP A 56 -17.34 -7.78 11.01
N LYS A 57 -17.76 -7.63 12.26
CA LYS A 57 -19.12 -7.82 12.73
C LYS A 57 -19.75 -6.47 13.05
N GLN A 58 -21.07 -6.42 13.06
CA GLN A 58 -21.79 -5.21 13.43
C GLN A 58 -21.47 -4.84 14.89
N GLY A 59 -21.11 -3.58 15.11
CA GLY A 59 -20.72 -3.07 16.42
C GLY A 59 -19.22 -3.12 16.70
N ASP A 60 -18.43 -3.79 15.87
CA ASP A 60 -16.97 -3.77 16.00
C ASP A 60 -16.42 -2.36 15.80
N VAL A 61 -15.36 -2.04 16.55
CA VAL A 61 -14.58 -0.80 16.42
C VAL A 61 -13.11 -1.18 16.34
N VAL A 62 -12.40 -0.58 15.38
CA VAL A 62 -10.93 -0.65 15.31
C VAL A 62 -10.36 0.73 15.58
N MET A 63 -9.36 0.79 16.45
CA MET A 63 -8.52 1.98 16.63
C MET A 63 -7.14 1.66 16.09
N ILE A 64 -6.61 2.53 15.24
CA ILE A 64 -5.29 2.36 14.63
C ILE A 64 -4.41 3.55 14.97
N ASP A 65 -3.15 3.28 15.30
CA ASP A 65 -2.09 4.31 15.30
C ASP A 65 -1.66 4.54 13.85
N ASN A 66 -2.14 5.64 13.25
CA ASN A 66 -1.92 5.96 11.85
C ASN A 66 -0.44 6.22 11.50
N PHE A 67 0.44 6.41 12.49
CA PHE A 67 1.89 6.56 12.26
C PHE A 67 2.61 5.22 12.18
N ARG A 68 2.03 4.15 12.73
CA ARG A 68 2.69 2.84 12.84
C ARG A 68 2.05 1.77 11.97
N ILE A 69 0.79 1.94 11.60
CA ILE A 69 -0.01 0.90 10.97
C ILE A 69 -0.44 1.33 9.57
N SER A 70 0.01 0.59 8.56
CA SER A 70 -0.61 0.62 7.24
C SER A 70 -1.89 -0.19 7.25
N HIS A 71 -2.93 0.32 6.60
CA HIS A 71 -4.24 -0.33 6.56
C HIS A 71 -4.80 -0.29 5.13
N GLY A 72 -5.65 -1.27 4.82
CA GLY A 72 -6.25 -1.42 3.50
C GLY A 72 -7.56 -2.19 3.57
N ARG A 73 -8.08 -2.55 2.40
CA ARG A 73 -9.29 -3.37 2.29
C ARG A 73 -9.07 -4.52 1.32
N GLN A 74 -9.58 -5.70 1.69
CA GLN A 74 -9.77 -6.79 0.73
C GLN A 74 -11.01 -6.52 -0.15
N PRO A 75 -11.10 -7.16 -1.33
CA PRO A 75 -12.33 -7.24 -2.10
C PRO A 75 -13.49 -7.74 -1.23
N PHE A 76 -14.69 -7.23 -1.47
CA PHE A 76 -15.91 -7.65 -0.77
C PHE A 76 -17.11 -7.59 -1.71
N SER A 77 -18.18 -8.29 -1.37
CA SER A 77 -19.46 -8.29 -2.09
C SER A 77 -20.62 -8.04 -1.11
N GLY A 78 -21.79 -7.65 -1.64
CA GLY A 78 -22.97 -7.36 -0.84
C GLY A 78 -22.96 -5.97 -0.17
N ARG A 79 -23.88 -5.77 0.78
CA ARG A 79 -24.03 -4.49 1.49
C ARG A 79 -23.01 -4.39 2.62
N ARG A 80 -22.23 -3.30 2.64
CA ARG A 80 -21.25 -3.00 3.69
C ARG A 80 -21.27 -1.50 3.98
N LYS A 81 -21.34 -1.12 5.26
CA LYS A 81 -21.17 0.27 5.72
C LYS A 81 -20.10 0.30 6.81
N ILE A 82 -19.01 1.02 6.55
CA ILE A 82 -17.94 1.31 7.51
C ILE A 82 -17.88 2.82 7.64
N VAL A 83 -17.76 3.31 8.88
CA VAL A 83 -17.57 4.74 9.17
C VAL A 83 -16.19 4.94 9.78
N VAL A 84 -15.64 6.14 9.62
CA VAL A 84 -14.31 6.51 10.10
C VAL A 84 -14.41 7.84 10.83
N SER A 85 -13.64 7.97 11.91
CA SER A 85 -13.42 9.23 12.62
C SER A 85 -11.94 9.40 12.87
N TRP A 86 -11.45 10.63 12.79
CA TRP A 86 -10.07 10.98 13.09
C TRP A 86 -9.96 11.46 14.54
N SER A 87 -8.96 10.99 15.26
CA SER A 87 -8.58 11.61 16.52
C SER A 87 -7.83 12.91 16.26
N GLN A 88 -7.65 13.72 17.30
CA GLN A 88 -6.77 14.88 17.23
C GLN A 88 -5.37 14.44 16.76
N PRO A 89 -4.76 15.15 15.78
CA PRO A 89 -3.43 14.79 15.31
C PRO A 89 -2.41 14.95 16.44
N TYR A 90 -1.62 13.91 16.67
CA TYR A 90 -0.46 14.00 17.54
C TYR A 90 0.62 14.83 16.84
N THR A 91 0.91 16.02 17.35
CA THR A 91 2.08 16.78 16.93
C THR A 91 3.30 16.18 17.62
N LYS A 92 4.19 15.55 16.85
CA LYS A 92 5.49 15.12 17.37
C LYS A 92 6.22 16.36 17.90
N PRO A 93 6.68 16.38 19.17
CA PRO A 93 7.49 17.48 19.67
C PRO A 93 8.69 17.68 18.75
N SER A 94 9.01 18.93 18.42
CA SER A 94 10.19 19.23 17.61
C SER A 94 11.44 18.67 18.31
N LEU A 95 12.42 18.16 17.56
CA LEU A 95 13.65 17.59 18.13
C LEU A 95 14.38 18.54 19.10
N HIS A 96 14.16 19.85 18.99
CA HIS A 96 14.69 20.88 19.90
C HIS A 96 14.02 20.92 21.29
N SER A 97 12.94 20.17 21.50
CA SER A 97 12.17 20.16 22.76
C SER A 97 12.44 18.94 23.64
N ILE A 98 13.33 18.02 23.23
CA ILE A 98 13.76 16.88 24.04
C ILE A 98 14.96 17.32 24.90
N PRO A 99 14.84 17.39 26.23
CA PRO A 99 15.99 17.66 27.10
C PRO A 99 17.05 16.57 26.89
N ALA A 100 18.29 16.98 26.67
CA ALA A 100 19.43 16.08 26.57
C ALA A 100 19.69 15.43 27.93
N GLY A 101 18.96 14.38 28.29
CA GLY A 101 19.10 13.79 29.62
C GLY A 101 18.35 12.51 29.93
N THR A 102 17.50 11.99 29.05
CA THR A 102 16.78 10.74 29.30
C THR A 102 17.07 9.71 28.21
N ARG A 103 18.16 8.97 28.41
CA ARG A 103 18.27 7.57 27.98
C ARG A 103 18.38 6.71 29.21
#